data_AF-A0A3D3LML1-F1
#
_entry.id   AF-A0A3D3LML1-F1
#
_cell.length_a   1.000
_cell.length_b   1.000
_cell.length_c   1.000
_cell.angle_alpha   90.00
_cell.angle_beta   90.00
_cell.angle_gamma   90.00
#
_symmetry.space_group_name_H-M   'P 1'
#
loop_
_entity.id
_entity.type
_entity.pdbx_description
1 polymer ?
#
loop_
_entity_poly.entity_id
_entity_poly.type
_entity_poly.pdbx_seq_one_letter_code
_entity_poly.pdbx_strand_id
1 'polypeptide(L)' 'KILDDAINSLPSKYKQVIVLRHKHDKEYDEISKELNLPLGTVKAHIFRGRELLNKYL' A
#
# COMPACT_ATOMS: atom_id res chain seq x y z
N LYS A 1 -17.72 -2.73 0.51
CA LYS A 1 -17.19 -2.47 1.88
C LYS A 1 -15.99 -3.36 2.24
N ILE A 2 -15.92 -4.60 1.75
CA ILE A 2 -14.85 -5.58 2.06
C ILE A 2 -13.41 -5.06 1.84
N LEU A 3 -13.18 -4.25 0.81
CA LEU A 3 -11.84 -3.73 0.50
C LEU A 3 -11.29 -2.78 1.58
N ASP A 4 -12.13 -1.92 2.15
CA ASP A 4 -11.69 -0.95 3.16
C ASP A 4 -11.37 -1.67 4.48
N ASP A 5 -12.17 -2.68 4.87
CA ASP A 5 -11.90 -3.58 6.00
C ASP A 5 -10.59 -4.36 5.81
N ALA A 6 -10.36 -4.91 4.61
CA ALA A 6 -9.12 -5.62 4.30
C ALA A 6 -7.90 -4.69 4.37
N ILE A 7 -8.02 -3.45 3.86
CA ILE A 7 -6.98 -2.41 3.97
C ILE A 7 -6.76 -2.02 5.44
N ASN A 8 -7.82 -1.96 6.24
CA ASN A 8 -7.73 -1.66 7.68
C ASN A 8 -7.06 -2.80 8.47
N SER A 9 -7.16 -4.04 8.00
CA SER A 9 -6.42 -5.17 8.58
C SER A 9 -4.94 -5.21 8.18
N LEU A 10 -4.51 -4.41 7.20
CA LEU A 10 -3.09 -4.36 6.83
C LEU A 10 -2.26 -3.65 7.91
N PRO A 11 -1.03 -4.13 8.17
CA PRO A 11 -0.04 -3.39 8.94
C PRO A 11 0.17 -1.97 8.40
N SER A 12 0.36 -0.99 9.28
CA SER A 12 0.44 0.45 8.93
C SER A 12 1.41 0.74 7.77
N LYS A 13 2.55 0.04 7.74
CA LYS A 13 3.57 0.14 6.67
C LYS A 13 3.06 -0.21 5.26
N TYR A 14 2.13 -1.15 5.14
CA TYR A 14 1.54 -1.56 3.87
C TYR A 14 0.25 -0.79 3.59
N LYS A 15 -0.54 -0.52 4.64
CA LYS A 15 -1.73 0.31 4.54
C LYS A 15 -1.43 1.67 3.94
N GLN A 16 -0.36 2.36 4.38
CA GLN A 16 -0.04 3.69 3.86
C GLN A 16 0.27 3.69 2.36
N VAL A 17 1.14 2.79 1.87
CA VAL A 17 1.44 2.73 0.43
C VAL A 17 0.21 2.32 -0.40
N ILE A 18 -0.63 1.42 0.11
CA ILE A 18 -1.85 0.98 -0.59
C ILE A 18 -2.88 2.12 -0.63
N VAL A 19 -3.07 2.84 0.48
CA VAL A 19 -3.99 3.99 0.53
C VAL A 19 -3.51 5.11 -0.38
N LEU A 20 -2.23 5.46 -0.37
CA LEU A 20 -1.69 6.47 -1.26
C LEU A 20 -1.83 6.07 -2.74
N ARG A 21 -1.63 4.79 -3.05
CA ARG A 21 -1.81 4.29 -4.42
C ARG A 21 -3.28 4.25 -4.83
N HIS A 22 -4.19 3.86 -3.94
CA HIS A 22 -5.57 3.53 -4.31
C HIS A 22 -6.58 4.66 -4.04
N LYS A 23 -6.32 5.52 -3.04
CA LYS A 23 -7.15 6.71 -2.75
C LYS A 23 -6.61 7.99 -3.38
N HIS A 24 -5.28 8.11 -3.52
CA HIS A 24 -4.65 9.32 -4.04
C HIS A 24 -4.08 9.14 -5.46
N ASP A 25 -4.27 7.97 -6.07
CA ASP A 25 -3.77 7.58 -7.40
C ASP A 25 -2.28 7.93 -7.62
N LYS A 26 -1.49 7.93 -6.55
CA LYS A 26 -0.09 8.36 -6.61
C LYS A 26 0.78 7.35 -7.33
N GLU A 27 1.76 7.89 -8.05
CA GLU A 27 2.82 7.08 -8.64
C GLU A 27 3.78 6.53 -7.57
N TYR A 28 4.47 5.44 -7.88
CA TYR A 28 5.38 4.82 -6.91
C TYR A 28 6.52 5.77 -6.50
N ASP A 29 6.94 6.66 -7.40
CA ASP A 29 7.97 7.67 -7.16
C ASP A 29 7.48 8.76 -6.19
N GLU A 30 6.24 9.23 -6.39
CA GLU A 30 5.58 10.17 -5.48
C GLU A 30 5.42 9.58 -4.08
N ILE A 31 5.03 8.32 -3.98
CA ILE A 31 4.88 7.60 -2.70
C ILE A 31 6.24 7.42 -2.02
N SER A 32 7.29 7.14 -2.81
CA SER A 32 8.68 7.03 -2.34
C SER A 32 9.17 8.34 -1.73
N LYS A 33 8.92 9.46 -2.41
CA LYS A 33 9.24 10.81 -1.91
C LYS A 33 8.43 11.18 -0.67
N GLU A 34 7.12 10.95 -0.69
CA GLU A 34 6.22 11.30 0.42
C GLU A 34 6.53 10.52 1.69
N LEU A 35 6.80 9.22 1.58
CA LEU A 35 7.12 8.37 2.73
C LEU A 35 8.61 8.39 3.08
N ASN A 36 9.46 9.11 2.33
CA ASN A 36 10.92 9.05 2.44
C ASN A 36 11.46 7.61 2.45
N LEU A 37 10.86 6.75 1.61
CA LEU A 37 11.25 5.35 1.47
C LEU A 37 11.89 5.12 0.10
N PRO A 38 12.86 4.21 -0.03
CA PRO A 38 13.39 3.82 -1.33
C PRO A 38 12.29 3.29 -2.25
N LEU A 39 12.34 3.61 -3.54
CA LEU A 39 11.39 3.12 -4.55
C LEU A 39 11.25 1.58 -4.53
N GLY A 40 12.36 0.86 -4.31
CA GLY A 40 12.37 -0.59 -4.16
C GLY A 40 11.56 -1.07 -2.95
N THR A 41 11.66 -0.37 -1.81
CA THR A 41 10.88 -0.64 -0.59
C THR A 41 9.40 -0.37 -0.81
N VAL A 42 9.06 0.73 -1.49
CA VAL A 42 7.67 1.05 -1.86
C VAL A 42 7.07 -0.05 -2.73
N LYS A 43 7.78 -0.47 -3.79
CA LYS A 43 7.34 -1.59 -4.66
C LYS A 43 7.13 -2.88 -3.85
N ALA A 44 8.07 -3.23 -2.97
CA ALA A 44 7.95 -4.41 -2.12
C ALA A 44 6.78 -4.30 -1.13
N HIS A 45 6.53 -3.12 -0.54
CA HIS A 45 5.41 -2.88 0.36
C HIS A 45 4.06 -2.96 -0.35
N ILE A 46 3.95 -2.41 -1.57
CA ILE A 46 2.74 -2.52 -2.39
C ILE A 46 2.48 -3.98 -2.78
N PHE A 47 3.51 -4.69 -3.23
CA PHE A 47 3.41 -6.10 -3.58
C PHE A 47 2.93 -6.95 -2.40
N ARG A 48 3.58 -6.81 -1.23
CA ARG A 48 3.19 -7.51 0.00
C ARG A 48 1.80 -7.09 0.50
N GLY A 49 1.46 -5.81 0.39
CA GLY A 49 0.13 -5.30 0.73
C GLY A 49 -0.95 -5.94 -0.12
N ARG A 50 -0.73 -6.06 -1.44
CA ARG A 50 -1.64 -6.75 -2.36
C ARG A 50 -1.76 -8.24 -2.06
N GLU A 51 -0.64 -8.93 -1.80
CA GLU A 51 -0.64 -10.35 -1.40
C GLU A 51 -1.49 -10.58 -0.14
N LEU A 52 -1.37 -9.70 0.86
CA LEU A 52 -2.16 -9.77 2.08
C LEU A 52 -3.65 -9.51 1.83
N LEU A 53 -3.98 -8.54 0.97
CA LEU A 53 -5.36 -8.29 0.57
C LEU A 53 -5.96 -9.48 -0.19
N ASN A 54 -5.18 -10.11 -1.06
CA ASN A 54 -5.60 -11.28 -1.83
C ASN A 54 -5.80 -12.53 -0.95
N LYS A 55 -5.14 -12.61 0.22
CA LYS A 55 -5.43 -13.64 1.23
C LYS A 55 -6.68 -13.37 2.05
N TYR A 56 -7.13 -12.12 2.07
CA TYR A 56 -8.29 -11.66 2.83
C TYR A 56 -9.61 -11.76 2.04
N LEU A 57 -9.50 -11.83 0.71
CA LEU A 57 -10.60 -12.04 -0.24
C LEU A 57 -10.69 -13.53 -0.61
#